data_AF-A0A5A7T1Z3-F1
#
_entry.id   AF-A0A5A7T1Z3-F1
#
_cell.length_a   1.000
_cell.length_b   1.000
_cell.length_c   1.000
_cell.angle_alpha   90.00
_cell.angle_beta   90.00
_cell.angle_gamma   90.00
#
_symmetry.space_group_name_H-M   'P 1'
#
loop_
_entity.id
_entity.type
_entity.pdbx_description
1 polymer ?
#
loop_
_entity_poly.entity_id
_entity_poly.type
_entity_poly.pdbx_seq_one_letter_code
_entity_poly.pdbx_strand_id
1 'polypeptide(L)'
;MLKKARVNKQGQYDNDDVQQVVHKIDEISMNTDSSSVNRHYSNDVLIQALDTKENNDRVHGVSGYVTPTTYFHSVKKTSKDEANILVENEELRRRVSELEAQIHPNLSTSLSAHRSYSRRIMLEGIEEKGKRIEVESMD
;
A
#
# COMPACT_ATOMS: atom_id res chain seq x y z
N MET A 1 -16.53 -21.91 -20.90
CA MET A 1 -16.44 -20.53 -20.38
C MET A 1 -17.59 -19.70 -20.95
N LEU A 2 -18.34 -18.95 -20.13
CA LEU A 2 -19.46 -18.14 -20.62
C LEU A 2 -18.96 -16.72 -20.96
N LYS A 3 -18.67 -16.46 -22.23
CA LYS A 3 -18.41 -15.10 -22.73
C LYS A 3 -19.73 -14.45 -23.16
N LYS A 4 -20.01 -13.23 -22.70
CA LYS A 4 -21.24 -12.51 -23.05
C LYS A 4 -20.92 -11.04 -23.30
N ALA A 5 -21.18 -10.59 -24.52
CA ALA A 5 -21.07 -9.21 -24.92
C ALA A 5 -22.41 -8.72 -25.51
N ARG A 6 -22.59 -7.40 -25.60
CA ARG A 6 -23.81 -6.80 -26.15
C ARG A 6 -23.86 -7.06 -27.65
N VAL A 7 -24.91 -7.73 -28.10
CA VAL A 7 -25.20 -8.01 -29.51
C VAL A 7 -26.42 -7.23 -29.97
N ASN A 8 -26.51 -6.97 -31.26
CA ASN A 8 -27.70 -6.41 -31.88
C ASN A 8 -28.85 -7.42 -31.93
N LYS A 9 -30.00 -7.00 -32.46
CA LYS A 9 -31.19 -7.87 -32.60
C LYS A 9 -30.94 -9.08 -33.51
N GLN A 10 -29.88 -9.04 -34.31
CA GLN A 10 -29.46 -10.08 -35.25
C GLN A 10 -28.39 -11.02 -34.66
N GLY A 11 -27.98 -10.80 -33.40
CA GLY A 11 -26.98 -11.62 -32.72
C GLY A 11 -25.53 -11.32 -33.11
N GLN A 12 -25.28 -10.25 -33.87
CA GLN A 12 -23.94 -9.81 -34.26
C GLN A 12 -23.42 -8.70 -33.34
N TYR A 13 -22.10 -8.54 -33.31
CA TYR A 13 -21.46 -7.42 -32.64
C TYR A 13 -21.40 -6.23 -33.59
N ASP A 14 -21.93 -5.07 -33.16
CA ASP A 14 -21.91 -3.84 -33.97
C ASP A 14 -20.55 -3.12 -33.93
N ASN A 15 -19.66 -3.53 -33.02
CA ASN A 15 -18.36 -2.90 -32.79
C ASN A 15 -17.23 -3.91 -33.08
N ASP A 16 -16.39 -3.58 -34.06
CA ASP A 16 -15.23 -4.37 -34.49
C ASP A 16 -14.24 -4.64 -33.35
N ASP A 17 -14.05 -3.70 -32.42
CA ASP A 17 -13.18 -3.88 -31.24
C ASP A 17 -13.73 -4.97 -30.32
N VAL A 18 -15.05 -5.00 -30.12
CA VAL A 18 -15.71 -6.04 -29.31
C VAL A 18 -15.55 -7.39 -30.00
N GLN A 19 -15.68 -7.45 -31.32
CA GLN A 19 -15.51 -8.68 -32.08
C GLN A 19 -14.06 -9.20 -32.01
N GLN A 20 -13.07 -8.32 -32.11
CA GLN A 20 -11.65 -8.66 -31.94
C GLN A 20 -11.36 -9.23 -30.55
N VAL A 21 -11.84 -8.59 -29.49
CA VAL A 21 -11.67 -9.07 -28.10
C VAL A 21 -12.35 -10.43 -27.93
N VAL A 22 -13.55 -10.62 -28.48
CA VAL A 22 -14.28 -11.90 -28.42
C VAL A 22 -13.52 -13.02 -29.12
N HIS A 23 -12.90 -12.74 -30.27
CA HIS A 23 -12.06 -13.70 -30.99
C HIS A 23 -10.79 -14.04 -30.20
N LYS A 24 -10.14 -13.03 -29.62
CA LYS A 24 -8.92 -13.21 -28.79
C LYS A 24 -9.20 -14.04 -27.53
N ILE A 25 -10.37 -13.87 -26.90
CA ILE A 25 -10.81 -14.72 -25.77
C ILE A 25 -10.93 -16.18 -26.20
N ASP A 26 -11.50 -16.45 -27.38
CA ASP A 26 -11.61 -17.83 -27.88
C ASP A 26 -10.24 -18.44 -28.12
N GLU A 27 -9.36 -17.69 -28.80
CA GLU A 27 -7.99 -18.13 -29.08
C GLU A 27 -7.24 -18.47 -27.79
N ILE A 28 -7.28 -17.59 -26.78
CA ILE A 28 -6.67 -17.82 -25.47
C ILE A 28 -7.28 -19.04 -24.79
N SER A 29 -8.62 -19.18 -24.81
CA SER A 29 -9.32 -20.31 -24.20
C SER A 29 -8.97 -21.65 -24.85
N MET A 30 -8.85 -21.69 -26.18
CA MET A 30 -8.48 -22.91 -26.91
C MET A 30 -7.01 -23.28 -26.66
N ASN A 31 -6.14 -22.30 -26.51
CA ASN A 31 -4.72 -22.51 -26.21
C ASN A 31 -4.48 -23.01 -24.77
N THR A 32 -5.30 -22.59 -23.80
CA THR A 32 -5.25 -23.12 -22.42
C THR A 32 -5.74 -24.55 -22.31
N ASP A 33 -6.70 -24.98 -23.15
CA ASP A 33 -7.21 -26.35 -23.15
C ASP A 33 -6.27 -27.33 -23.87
N SER A 34 -5.51 -26.85 -24.86
CA SER A 34 -4.65 -27.67 -25.73
C SER A 34 -3.18 -27.73 -25.30
N SER A 35 -2.70 -26.76 -24.52
CA SER A 35 -1.32 -26.72 -24.06
C SER A 35 -1.26 -26.38 -22.57
N SER A 36 -0.57 -27.22 -21.79
CA SER A 36 -0.20 -26.90 -20.40
C SER A 36 0.85 -25.77 -20.31
N VAL A 37 1.04 -25.02 -21.40
CA VAL A 37 2.15 -24.11 -21.61
C VAL A 37 1.69 -22.72 -21.20
N ASN A 38 2.03 -22.42 -19.95
CA ASN A 38 2.41 -21.13 -19.40
C ASN A 38 1.62 -20.76 -18.13
N ARG A 39 1.90 -21.54 -17.08
CA ARG A 39 1.51 -21.26 -15.68
C ARG A 39 2.31 -20.10 -15.06
N HIS A 40 3.04 -19.31 -15.85
CA HIS A 40 3.76 -18.15 -15.34
C HIS A 40 2.89 -16.90 -15.48
N TYR A 41 2.43 -16.47 -14.30
CA TYR A 41 1.59 -15.30 -14.02
C TYR A 41 0.12 -15.44 -14.44
N SER A 42 -0.71 -15.37 -13.41
CA SER A 42 -2.16 -15.40 -13.33
C SER A 42 -2.85 -14.24 -14.05
N ASN A 43 -2.47 -13.96 -15.30
CA ASN A 43 -3.16 -12.95 -16.09
C ASN A 43 -4.52 -13.53 -16.50
N ASP A 44 -5.59 -13.02 -15.89
CA ASP A 44 -6.98 -13.32 -16.25
C ASP A 44 -7.18 -13.25 -17.77
N VAL A 45 -7.98 -14.16 -18.33
CA VAL A 45 -8.28 -14.24 -19.77
C VAL A 45 -8.78 -12.89 -20.29
N LEU A 46 -9.55 -12.16 -19.47
CA LEU A 46 -10.02 -10.83 -19.81
C LEU A 46 -8.89 -9.79 -19.88
N ILE A 47 -7.92 -9.85 -18.98
CA ILE A 47 -6.77 -8.94 -18.97
C ILE A 47 -5.92 -9.15 -20.23
N GLN A 48 -5.67 -10.42 -20.58
CA GLN A 48 -4.93 -10.77 -21.79
C GLN A 48 -5.69 -10.36 -23.06
N ALA A 49 -7.01 -10.53 -23.08
CA ALA A 49 -7.80 -10.16 -24.26
C ALA A 49 -7.89 -8.63 -24.43
N LEU A 50 -7.96 -7.87 -23.34
CA LEU A 50 -8.08 -6.41 -23.35
C LEU A 50 -6.73 -5.67 -23.40
N ASP A 51 -5.60 -6.38 -23.27
CA ASP A 51 -4.25 -5.81 -23.16
C ASP A 51 -4.11 -4.72 -22.09
N THR A 52 -4.88 -4.84 -21.01
CA THR A 52 -4.84 -3.89 -19.89
C THR A 52 -3.88 -4.36 -18.80
N LYS A 53 -3.38 -3.43 -17.99
CA LYS A 53 -2.56 -3.77 -16.81
C LYS A 53 -3.45 -4.31 -15.70
N GLU A 54 -3.07 -5.44 -15.11
CA GLU A 54 -3.76 -6.02 -13.94
C GLU A 54 -3.81 -5.01 -12.77
N ASN A 55 -5.01 -4.78 -12.24
CA ASN A 55 -5.23 -3.99 -11.03
C ASN A 55 -5.79 -4.91 -9.95
N ASN A 56 -4.90 -5.45 -9.11
CA ASN A 56 -5.21 -6.47 -8.08
C ASN A 56 -6.33 -6.07 -7.11
N ASP A 57 -6.56 -4.78 -6.91
CA ASP A 57 -7.50 -4.25 -5.92
C ASP A 57 -8.83 -3.75 -6.52
N ARG A 58 -9.01 -3.81 -7.85
CA ARG A 58 -10.21 -3.28 -8.53
C ARG A 58 -10.94 -4.37 -9.29
N VAL A 59 -12.18 -4.63 -8.88
CA VAL A 59 -13.11 -5.44 -9.66
C VAL A 59 -13.42 -4.71 -10.96
N HIS A 60 -13.17 -5.38 -12.10
CA HIS A 60 -13.45 -4.87 -13.44
C HIS A 60 -14.95 -4.99 -13.74
N GLY A 61 -15.77 -4.24 -13.00
CA GLY A 61 -17.17 -4.02 -13.36
C GLY A 61 -17.23 -3.07 -14.53
N VAL A 62 -17.34 -3.59 -15.76
CA VAL A 62 -17.70 -2.75 -16.91
C VAL A 62 -19.16 -2.35 -16.75
N SER A 63 -19.38 -1.25 -16.04
CA SER A 63 -20.59 -0.45 -16.20
C SER A 63 -20.21 1.00 -16.01
N GLY A 64 -20.02 1.72 -17.11
CA GLY A 64 -19.82 3.17 -17.12
C GLY A 64 -20.96 3.98 -16.49
N TYR A 65 -22.02 3.29 -16.01
CA TYR A 65 -23.19 3.87 -15.36
C TYR A 65 -23.25 3.61 -13.85
N VAL A 66 -22.34 2.81 -13.30
CA VAL A 66 -22.32 2.47 -11.87
C VAL A 66 -21.15 3.18 -11.22
N THR A 67 -21.42 4.38 -10.72
CA THR A 67 -20.49 5.12 -9.88
C THR A 67 -20.63 4.66 -8.43
N PRO A 68 -19.57 4.75 -7.59
CA PRO A 68 -19.71 4.44 -6.16
C PRO A 68 -20.84 5.22 -5.47
N THR A 69 -21.16 6.41 -5.98
CA THR A 69 -22.31 7.23 -5.55
C THR A 69 -23.68 6.53 -5.71
N THR A 70 -23.78 5.49 -6.55
CA THR A 70 -24.98 4.66 -6.73
C THR A 70 -25.26 3.81 -5.49
N TYR A 71 -24.22 3.41 -4.75
CA TYR A 71 -24.35 2.58 -3.55
C TYR A 71 -24.08 3.34 -2.26
N PHE A 72 -23.19 4.33 -2.31
CA PHE A 72 -22.79 5.12 -1.17
C PHE A 72 -23.39 6.52 -1.27
N HIS A 73 -24.05 6.97 -0.20
CA HIS A 73 -24.48 8.36 -0.04
C HIS A 73 -23.26 9.26 0.22
N SER A 74 -22.39 9.40 -0.78
CA SER A 74 -21.26 10.31 -0.71
C SER A 74 -21.76 11.73 -0.98
N VAL A 75 -21.61 12.61 0.01
CA VAL A 75 -21.83 14.05 -0.18
C VAL A 75 -20.86 14.55 -1.25
N LYS A 76 -21.39 15.22 -2.29
CA LYS A 76 -20.54 15.86 -3.30
C LYS A 76 -19.76 16.97 -2.60
N LYS A 77 -18.43 16.84 -2.56
CA LYS A 77 -17.58 17.89 -2.01
C LYS A 77 -17.69 19.12 -2.90
N THR A 78 -17.96 20.26 -2.29
CA THR A 78 -17.88 21.55 -2.99
C THR A 78 -16.42 21.99 -3.07
N SER A 79 -16.10 22.89 -3.99
CA SER A 79 -14.74 23.48 -4.07
C SER A 79 -14.33 24.17 -2.75
N LYS A 80 -15.31 24.65 -1.98
CA LYS A 80 -15.10 25.19 -0.63
C LYS A 80 -14.71 24.11 0.38
N ASP A 81 -15.35 22.95 0.34
CA ASP A 81 -15.00 21.82 1.21
C ASP A 81 -13.60 21.30 0.88
N GLU A 82 -13.25 21.26 -0.40
CA GLU A 82 -11.92 20.86 -0.86
C GLU A 82 -10.83 21.85 -0.40
N ALA A 83 -11.08 23.15 -0.51
CA ALA A 83 -10.18 24.18 0.02
C ALA A 83 -10.02 24.08 1.55
N ASN A 84 -11.11 23.87 2.29
CA ASN A 84 -11.06 23.68 3.75
C ASN A 84 -10.23 22.44 4.14
N ILE A 85 -10.40 21.33 3.41
CA ILE A 85 -9.63 20.10 3.63
C ILE A 85 -8.13 20.34 3.39
N LEU A 86 -7.75 21.11 2.37
CA LEU A 86 -6.35 21.42 2.09
C LEU A 86 -5.72 22.23 3.23
N VAL A 87 -6.42 23.26 3.72
CA VAL A 87 -5.96 24.08 4.85
C VAL A 87 -5.80 23.25 6.12
N GLU A 88 -6.78 22.39 6.43
CA GLU A 88 -6.71 21.50 7.59
C GLU A 88 -5.55 20.50 7.48
N ASN A 89 -5.28 19.97 6.28
CA ASN A 89 -4.15 19.06 6.08
C ASN A 89 -2.79 19.76 6.23
N GLU A 90 -2.67 21.02 5.81
CA GLU A 90 -1.45 21.80 6.02
C GLU A 90 -1.20 22.04 7.51
N GLU A 91 -2.24 22.40 8.26
CA GLU A 91 -2.20 22.54 9.72
C GLU A 91 -1.79 21.23 10.40
N LEU A 92 -2.37 20.10 9.99
CA LEU A 92 -2.03 18.78 10.51
C LEU A 92 -0.56 18.43 10.24
N ARG A 93 -0.07 18.68 9.02
CA ARG A 93 1.35 18.48 8.69
C ARG A 93 2.26 19.31 9.58
N ARG A 94 1.92 20.58 9.84
CA ARG A 94 2.68 21.44 10.75
C ARG A 94 2.73 20.87 12.17
N ARG A 95 1.58 20.44 12.72
CA ARG A 95 1.50 19.85 14.07
C ARG A 95 2.27 18.54 14.17
N VAL A 96 2.24 17.70 13.14
CA VAL A 96 3.03 16.46 13.09
C VAL A 96 4.52 16.79 13.14
N SER A 97 5.00 17.72 12.32
CA SER A 97 6.42 18.13 12.35
C SER A 97 6.84 18.74 13.68
N GLU A 98 5.96 19.51 14.33
CA GLU A 98 6.22 20.07 15.66
C GLU A 98 6.34 18.97 16.72
N LEU A 99 5.41 18.01 16.73
CA LEU A 99 5.46 16.88 17.65
C LEU A 99 6.69 16.00 17.43
N GLU A 100 7.04 15.72 16.17
CA GLU A 100 8.27 14.99 15.82
C GLU A 100 9.50 15.74 16.35
N ALA A 101 9.57 17.05 16.14
CA ALA A 101 10.66 17.88 16.64
C ALA A 101 10.74 17.93 18.17
N GLN A 102 9.63 17.72 18.90
CA GLN A 102 9.65 17.60 20.35
C GLN A 102 10.03 16.18 20.82
N ILE A 103 9.57 15.14 20.14
CA ILE A 103 9.78 13.74 20.57
C ILE A 103 11.23 13.31 20.34
N HIS A 104 11.80 13.58 19.17
CA HIS A 104 13.15 13.16 18.80
C HIS A 104 14.26 13.61 19.78
N PRO A 105 14.37 14.89 20.17
CA PRO A 105 15.40 15.33 21.09
C PRO A 105 15.15 14.87 22.53
N ASN A 106 13.89 14.80 22.99
CA ASN A 106 13.57 14.35 24.34
C ASN A 106 13.91 12.88 24.55
N LEU A 107 13.60 12.03 23.56
CA LEU A 107 13.97 10.62 23.59
C LEU A 107 15.49 10.43 23.52
N SER A 108 16.17 11.18 22.65
CA SER A 108 17.63 11.14 22.51
C SER A 108 18.37 11.58 23.78
N THR A 109 17.87 12.65 24.43
CA THR A 109 18.43 13.17 25.68
C THR A 109 18.22 12.20 26.83
N SER A 110 17.03 11.62 26.96
CA SER A 110 16.72 10.61 27.97
C SER A 110 17.61 9.35 27.83
N LEU A 111 17.75 8.82 26.60
CA LEU A 111 18.63 7.68 26.32
C LEU A 111 20.12 8.00 26.59
N SER A 112 20.56 9.20 26.23
CA SER A 112 21.92 9.66 26.50
C SER A 112 22.21 9.78 28.00
N ALA A 113 21.28 10.38 28.76
CA ALA A 113 21.38 10.54 30.20
C ALA A 113 21.41 9.17 30.90
N HIS A 114 20.50 8.27 30.54
CA HIS A 114 20.47 6.90 31.05
C HIS A 114 21.77 6.16 30.75
N ARG A 115 22.24 6.18 29.49
CA ARG A 115 23.49 5.52 29.10
C ARG A 115 24.71 6.09 29.84
N SER A 116 24.73 7.38 30.10
CA SER A 116 25.80 8.04 30.86
C SER A 116 25.77 7.66 32.33
N TYR A 117 24.59 7.62 32.94
CA TYR A 117 24.41 7.15 34.31
C TYR A 117 24.86 5.69 34.47
N SER A 118 24.40 4.79 33.60
CA SER A 118 24.81 3.38 33.65
C SER A 118 26.32 3.20 33.49
N ARG A 119 26.97 3.96 32.60
CA ARG A 119 28.45 3.93 32.48
C ARG A 119 29.15 4.38 33.75
N ARG A 120 28.67 5.45 34.37
CA ARG A 120 29.27 6.00 35.59
C ARG A 120 29.21 5.00 36.75
N ILE A 121 28.05 4.39 36.96
CA ILE A 121 27.87 3.35 38.00
C ILE A 121 28.81 2.16 37.77
N MET A 122 28.98 1.71 36.53
CA MET A 122 29.91 0.62 36.22
C MET A 122 31.35 1.03 36.53
N LEU A 123 31.78 2.25 36.16
CA LEU A 123 33.14 2.73 36.42
C LEU A 123 33.45 2.90 37.91
N GLU A 124 32.53 3.48 38.69
CA GLU A 124 32.66 3.64 40.14
C GLU A 124 32.77 2.27 40.84
N GLY A 125 31.96 1.28 40.42
CA GLY A 125 32.04 -0.08 40.96
C GLY A 125 33.34 -0.83 40.61
N ILE A 126 33.99 -0.50 39.49
CA ILE A 126 35.29 -1.09 39.13
C ILE A 126 36.41 -0.42 39.95
N GLU A 127 36.35 0.90 40.15
CA GLU A 127 37.31 1.65 40.97
C GLU A 127 37.27 1.20 42.45
N GLU A 128 36.07 1.03 43.02
CA GLU A 128 35.89 0.54 44.39
C GLU A 128 36.46 -0.87 44.57
N LYS A 129 36.23 -1.76 43.59
CA LYS A 129 36.82 -3.11 43.58
C LYS A 129 38.34 -3.10 43.45
N GLY A 130 38.89 -2.21 42.62
CA GLY A 130 40.35 -2.05 42.48
C GLY A 130 41.01 -1.59 43.78
N LYS A 131 40.43 -0.60 44.46
CA LYS A 131 40.88 -0.11 45.76
C LYS A 131 40.85 -1.19 46.84
N ARG A 132 39.81 -2.03 46.86
CA ARG A 132 39.70 -3.15 47.81
C ARG A 132 40.81 -4.21 47.60
N ILE A 133 41.14 -4.52 46.34
CA ILE A 133 42.18 -5.49 46.00
C ILE A 133 43.57 -4.97 46.37
N GLU A 134 43.84 -3.67 46.17
CA GLU A 134 45.11 -3.05 46.55
C GLU A 134 45.34 -3.12 48.07
N VAL A 135 44.31 -2.83 48.86
CA VAL A 135 44.36 -2.92 50.34
C VAL A 135 44.56 -4.37 50.81
N GLU A 136 43.90 -5.35 50.19
CA GLU A 136 44.04 -6.77 50.53
C GLU A 136 45.39 -7.38 50.09
N SER A 137 46.12 -6.71 49.18
CA SER A 137 47.46 -7.14 48.73
C SER A 137 48.63 -6.60 49.56
N MET A 138 48.34 -5.74 50.54
CA MET A 138 49.34 -5.12 51.43
C MET A 138 49.42 -5.78 52.82
N ASP A 139 48.52 -6.72 53.13
CA ASP A 139 48.56 -7.61 54.30
C ASP A 139 49.23 -8.96 53.98
#